data_AF-A0A673HRL2-F1
#
_entry.id   AF-A0A673HRL2-F1
#
_cell.length_a   1.000
_cell.length_b   1.000
_cell.length_c   1.000
_cell.angle_alpha   90.00
_cell.angle_beta   90.00
_cell.angle_gamma   90.00
#
_symmetry.space_group_name_H-M   'P 1'
#
loop_
_entity.id
_entity.type
_entity.pdbx_description
1 polymer ?
#
loop_
_entity_poly.entity_id
_entity_poly.type
_entity_poly.pdbx_seq_one_letter_code
_entity_poly.pdbx_strand_id
1 'polypeptide(L)'
;MTGMLTCSWYIFVIQSVYAKRNSDIPPGMFVYGGPWKYLTFLNLFLQIVFFGLASVNDLPSYFTIVCILLLLLLFIYFNCFKFVVLLFWLIFAYDRQLVYPASMDSLFPPWMNHAMHTLVLPIVFGKILVEPHIYPKTKNGLAALRFVSVAYLGWVVWVYLTVGIWVYPILGLFSSSGLTVFFFFNMLVLALLYLLGQTLNRKVWGKKRAESYV
;
A
#
# COMPACT_ATOMS: atom_id res chain seq x y z
N MET A 1 -22.57 -1.86 -0.26
CA MET A 1 -22.51 -2.15 -1.72
C MET A 1 -21.18 -1.75 -2.38
N THR A 2 -20.60 -0.58 -2.09
CA THR A 2 -19.30 -0.16 -2.65
C THR A 2 -18.10 -0.98 -2.15
N GLY A 3 -18.11 -1.40 -0.87
CA GLY A 3 -17.04 -2.23 -0.29
C GLY A 3 -16.86 -3.59 -0.99
N MET A 4 -17.95 -4.30 -1.26
CA MET A 4 -17.91 -5.61 -1.94
C MET A 4 -17.34 -5.49 -3.36
N LEU A 5 -17.78 -4.48 -4.13
CA LEU A 5 -17.29 -4.27 -5.49
C LEU A 5 -15.78 -4.01 -5.50
N THR A 6 -15.28 -3.16 -4.60
CA THR A 6 -13.85 -2.88 -4.47
C THR A 6 -13.07 -4.10 -3.99
N CYS A 7 -13.60 -4.88 -3.05
CA CYS A 7 -13.00 -6.14 -2.62
C CYS A 7 -12.87 -7.13 -3.79
N SER A 8 -13.96 -7.35 -4.52
CA SER A 8 -13.99 -8.23 -5.70
C SER A 8 -13.01 -7.80 -6.78
N TRP A 9 -12.88 -6.49 -7.01
CA TRP A 9 -11.88 -5.95 -7.95
C TRP A 9 -10.45 -6.34 -7.55
N TYR A 10 -10.07 -6.17 -6.28
CA TYR A 10 -8.73 -6.52 -5.82
C TYR A 10 -8.48 -8.03 -5.78
N ILE A 11 -9.50 -8.83 -5.47
CA ILE A 11 -9.43 -10.29 -5.60
C ILE A 11 -9.17 -10.67 -7.05
N PHE A 12 -9.89 -10.09 -8.01
CA PHE A 12 -9.69 -10.34 -9.44
C PHE A 12 -8.27 -9.96 -9.90
N VAL A 13 -7.74 -8.81 -9.45
CA VAL A 13 -6.36 -8.40 -9.75
C VAL A 13 -5.36 -9.42 -9.22
N ILE A 14 -5.47 -9.85 -7.96
CA ILE A 14 -4.56 -10.86 -7.38
C ILE A 14 -4.69 -12.20 -8.10
N GLN A 15 -5.91 -12.66 -8.40
CA GLN A 15 -6.13 -13.89 -9.14
C GLN A 15 -5.51 -13.83 -10.55
N SER A 16 -5.60 -12.68 -11.22
CA SER A 16 -4.98 -12.46 -12.53
C SER A 16 -3.45 -12.57 -12.48
N VAL A 17 -2.83 -12.07 -11.39
CA VAL A 17 -1.39 -12.24 -11.14
C VAL A 17 -1.03 -13.71 -10.95
N TYR A 18 -1.78 -14.45 -10.13
CA TYR A 18 -1.51 -15.87 -9.89
C TYR A 18 -1.78 -16.76 -11.11
N ALA A 19 -2.78 -16.44 -11.93
CA ALA A 19 -3.08 -17.19 -13.15
C ALA A 19 -1.91 -17.15 -14.14
N LYS A 20 -1.27 -15.99 -14.29
CA LYS A 20 -0.08 -15.81 -15.15
C LYS A 20 1.21 -16.36 -14.58
N ARG A 21 1.27 -16.60 -13.26
CA ARG A 21 2.46 -17.15 -12.60
C ARG A 21 2.79 -18.56 -13.09
N ASN A 22 1.82 -19.33 -13.58
CA ASN A 22 2.07 -20.73 -13.94
C ASN A 22 2.64 -20.92 -15.36
N SER A 23 2.74 -19.87 -16.19
CA SER A 23 3.18 -20.00 -17.58
C SER A 23 4.51 -19.30 -17.89
N ASP A 24 4.85 -18.17 -17.26
CA ASP A 24 5.90 -17.27 -17.79
C ASP A 24 6.74 -16.54 -16.71
N ILE A 25 7.28 -17.22 -15.68
CA ILE A 25 8.10 -16.55 -14.65
C ILE A 25 9.55 -16.39 -15.11
N PRO A 26 10.09 -15.15 -15.19
CA PRO A 26 11.52 -14.95 -15.36
C PRO A 26 12.34 -15.60 -14.24
N PRO A 27 13.49 -16.22 -14.55
CA PRO A 27 14.38 -16.82 -13.55
C PRO A 27 14.70 -15.84 -12.42
N GLY A 28 14.64 -16.29 -11.16
CA GLY A 28 15.00 -15.46 -10.00
C GLY A 28 13.88 -14.60 -9.41
N MET A 29 12.78 -14.34 -10.13
CA MET A 29 11.80 -13.33 -9.71
C MET A 29 11.06 -13.69 -8.40
N PHE A 30 10.75 -14.98 -8.18
CA PHE A 30 9.97 -15.44 -7.01
C PHE A 30 10.69 -16.49 -6.15
N VAL A 31 12.02 -16.58 -6.23
CA VAL A 31 12.81 -17.62 -5.54
C VAL A 31 12.64 -17.58 -4.01
N TYR A 32 12.57 -16.38 -3.42
CA TYR A 32 12.35 -16.21 -1.98
C TYR A 32 11.35 -15.07 -1.71
N GLY A 33 10.38 -15.33 -0.83
CA GLY A 33 9.29 -14.40 -0.50
C GLY A 33 8.22 -14.25 -1.57
N GLY A 34 8.40 -14.77 -2.79
CA GLY A 34 7.40 -14.73 -3.85
C GLY A 34 6.87 -13.30 -4.11
N PRO A 35 5.57 -13.13 -4.41
CA PRO A 35 4.94 -11.80 -4.49
C PRO A 35 4.97 -11.02 -3.17
N TRP A 36 5.01 -11.72 -2.02
CA TRP A 36 4.93 -11.14 -0.67
C TRP A 36 6.14 -10.30 -0.26
N LYS A 37 7.24 -10.33 -1.03
CA LYS A 37 8.35 -9.39 -0.83
C LYS A 37 8.03 -7.97 -1.30
N TYR A 38 7.09 -7.81 -2.23
CA TYR A 38 6.75 -6.52 -2.82
C TYR A 38 5.69 -5.79 -2.00
N LEU A 39 5.96 -4.53 -1.64
CA LEU A 39 5.03 -3.69 -0.91
C LEU A 39 3.69 -3.53 -1.65
N THR A 40 3.71 -3.46 -2.99
CA THR A 40 2.49 -3.40 -3.82
C THR A 40 1.57 -4.59 -3.54
N PHE A 41 2.12 -5.81 -3.42
CA PHE A 41 1.32 -7.00 -3.20
C PHE A 41 0.75 -7.06 -1.77
N LEU A 42 1.59 -6.73 -0.78
CA LEU A 42 1.14 -6.59 0.62
C LEU A 42 0.01 -5.57 0.76
N ASN A 43 0.16 -4.45 0.05
CA ASN A 43 -0.84 -3.42 -0.02
C ASN A 43 -2.16 -3.95 -0.61
N LEU A 44 -2.15 -4.59 -1.80
CA LEU A 44 -3.36 -5.17 -2.41
C LEU A 44 -4.06 -6.16 -1.47
N PHE A 45 -3.29 -6.97 -0.74
CA PHE A 45 -3.84 -7.87 0.26
C PHE A 45 -4.52 -7.11 1.41
N LEU A 46 -3.88 -6.06 1.95
CA LEU A 46 -4.48 -5.20 2.98
C LEU A 46 -5.79 -4.54 2.49
N GLN A 47 -5.88 -4.20 1.20
CA GLN A 47 -7.11 -3.71 0.59
C GLN A 47 -8.23 -4.75 0.59
N ILE A 48 -7.94 -5.98 0.21
CA ILE A 48 -8.93 -7.08 0.24
C ILE A 48 -9.42 -7.28 1.67
N VAL A 49 -8.51 -7.34 2.65
CA VAL A 49 -8.89 -7.50 4.06
C VAL A 49 -9.75 -6.33 4.53
N PHE A 50 -9.34 -5.10 4.24
CA PHE A 50 -10.10 -3.91 4.64
C PHE A 50 -11.50 -3.86 4.03
N PHE A 51 -11.60 -3.98 2.69
CA PHE A 51 -12.89 -3.90 2.00
C PHE A 51 -13.78 -5.12 2.25
N GLY A 52 -13.19 -6.29 2.47
CA GLY A 52 -13.89 -7.50 2.91
C GLY A 52 -14.50 -7.31 4.30
N LEU A 53 -13.70 -6.87 5.28
CA LEU A 53 -14.19 -6.58 6.64
C LEU A 53 -15.23 -5.46 6.63
N ALA A 54 -15.04 -4.41 5.84
CA ALA A 54 -16.02 -3.32 5.72
C ALA A 54 -17.35 -3.83 5.14
N SER A 55 -17.30 -4.80 4.22
CA SER A 55 -18.52 -5.44 3.67
C SER A 55 -19.25 -6.33 4.68
N VAL A 56 -18.50 -6.96 5.60
CA VAL A 56 -19.10 -7.76 6.69
C VAL A 56 -19.63 -6.86 7.81
N ASN A 57 -19.02 -5.71 8.06
CA ASN A 57 -19.46 -4.75 9.08
C ASN A 57 -20.80 -4.05 8.73
N ASP A 58 -21.24 -4.14 7.47
CA ASP A 58 -22.61 -3.80 7.09
C ASP A 58 -23.66 -4.78 7.72
N LEU A 59 -23.22 -5.85 8.40
CA LEU A 59 -24.08 -6.82 9.11
C LEU A 59 -24.13 -6.54 10.64
N PRO A 60 -25.32 -6.53 11.27
CA PRO A 60 -25.55 -6.14 12.68
C PRO A 60 -24.72 -6.85 13.77
N SER A 61 -24.08 -7.98 13.49
CA SER A 61 -23.68 -8.95 14.53
C SER A 61 -22.21 -8.90 14.99
N TYR A 62 -21.32 -8.11 14.37
CA TYR A 62 -19.86 -8.21 14.62
C TYR A 62 -19.17 -6.87 14.87
N PHE A 63 -19.74 -6.01 15.72
CA PHE A 63 -19.42 -4.57 15.68
C PHE A 63 -18.08 -4.13 16.30
N THR A 64 -17.61 -4.68 17.42
CA THR A 64 -16.54 -3.97 18.18
C THR A 64 -15.11 -4.28 17.71
N ILE A 65 -14.74 -5.56 17.57
CA ILE A 65 -13.37 -5.97 17.18
C ILE A 65 -13.09 -5.63 15.71
N VAL A 66 -14.09 -5.83 14.85
CA VAL A 66 -14.02 -5.51 13.42
C VAL A 66 -13.82 -4.00 13.23
N CYS A 67 -14.50 -3.15 14.00
CA CYS A 67 -14.30 -1.70 13.94
C CYS A 67 -12.88 -1.26 14.33
N ILE A 68 -12.29 -1.81 15.39
CA ILE A 68 -10.92 -1.44 15.82
C ILE A 68 -9.88 -1.87 14.78
N LEU A 69 -9.99 -3.10 14.26
CA LEU A 69 -9.13 -3.60 13.20
C LEU A 69 -9.28 -2.79 11.91
N LEU A 70 -10.52 -2.46 11.52
CA LEU A 70 -10.79 -1.61 10.36
C LEU A 70 -10.15 -0.24 10.52
N LEU A 71 -10.25 0.40 11.69
CA LEU A 71 -9.62 1.70 11.96
C LEU A 71 -8.10 1.66 11.89
N LEU A 72 -7.47 0.60 12.41
CA LEU A 72 -6.02 0.39 12.32
C LEU A 72 -5.57 0.16 10.87
N LEU A 73 -6.27 -0.72 10.16
CA LEU A 73 -5.98 -1.01 8.76
C LEU A 73 -6.17 0.24 7.89
N LEU A 74 -7.20 1.04 8.17
CA LEU A 74 -7.57 2.26 7.43
C LEU A 74 -6.37 3.15 7.16
N PHE A 75 -5.75 3.67 8.22
CA PHE A 75 -4.65 4.61 8.04
C PHE A 75 -3.37 3.94 7.56
N ILE A 76 -3.12 2.68 7.91
CA ILE A 76 -1.92 1.96 7.46
C ILE A 76 -2.00 1.80 5.94
N TYR A 77 -3.10 1.25 5.42
CA TYR A 77 -3.25 1.05 3.99
C TYR A 77 -3.24 2.41 3.26
N PHE A 78 -4.08 3.38 3.66
CA PHE A 78 -4.20 4.64 2.92
C PHE A 78 -2.85 5.32 2.69
N ASN A 79 -1.97 5.27 3.69
CA ASN A 79 -0.65 5.90 3.62
C ASN A 79 0.37 5.06 2.87
N CYS A 80 0.44 3.74 3.13
CA CYS A 80 1.29 2.84 2.37
C CYS A 80 0.94 2.85 0.87
N PHE A 81 -0.34 3.03 0.52
CA PHE A 81 -0.78 3.10 -0.87
C PHE A 81 -0.38 4.37 -1.58
N LYS A 82 -0.67 5.54 -1.00
CA LYS A 82 -0.22 6.83 -1.56
C LYS A 82 1.29 6.82 -1.79
N PHE A 83 2.03 6.23 -0.84
CA PHE A 83 3.48 6.09 -0.94
C PHE A 83 3.89 5.17 -2.09
N VAL A 84 3.31 3.98 -2.21
CA VAL A 84 3.62 3.06 -3.32
C VAL A 84 3.32 3.69 -4.68
N VAL A 85 2.17 4.34 -4.85
CA VAL A 85 1.82 5.04 -6.11
C VAL A 85 2.85 6.12 -6.43
N LEU A 86 3.14 7.00 -5.47
CA LEU A 86 4.07 8.12 -5.67
C LEU A 86 5.47 7.63 -6.02
N LEU A 87 6.02 6.72 -5.20
CA LEU A 87 7.39 6.25 -5.36
C LEU A 87 7.52 5.41 -6.64
N PHE A 88 6.56 4.53 -6.91
CA PHE A 88 6.56 3.70 -8.12
C PHE A 88 6.59 4.56 -9.37
N TRP A 89 5.64 5.49 -9.55
CA TRP A 89 5.58 6.29 -10.78
C TRP A 89 6.73 7.27 -10.93
N LEU A 90 7.26 7.81 -9.82
CA LEU A 90 8.43 8.68 -9.85
C LEU A 90 9.66 7.92 -10.35
N ILE A 91 9.93 6.74 -9.79
CA ILE A 91 11.07 5.93 -10.24
C ILE A 91 10.81 5.37 -11.64
N PHE A 92 9.59 4.92 -11.93
CA PHE A 92 9.22 4.38 -13.24
C PHE A 92 9.42 5.40 -14.37
N ALA A 93 9.07 6.66 -14.12
CA ALA A 93 9.25 7.75 -15.09
C ALA A 93 10.74 8.13 -15.27
N TYR A 94 11.56 7.99 -14.23
CA TYR A 94 13.00 8.23 -14.30
C TYR A 94 13.73 7.09 -15.03
N ASP A 95 13.61 5.87 -14.50
CA ASP A 95 14.07 4.63 -15.13
C ASP A 95 13.27 3.46 -14.56
N ARG A 96 12.39 2.90 -15.40
CA ARG A 96 11.54 1.78 -14.99
C ARG A 96 12.31 0.53 -14.60
N GLN A 97 13.53 0.29 -15.10
CA GLN A 97 14.28 -0.92 -14.76
C GLN A 97 14.60 -1.02 -13.26
N LEU A 98 14.52 0.10 -12.54
CA LEU A 98 14.82 0.20 -11.11
C LEU A 98 13.71 -0.34 -10.19
N VAL A 99 12.47 -0.42 -10.67
CA VAL A 99 11.29 -0.90 -9.92
C VAL A 99 10.39 -1.85 -10.71
N TYR A 100 10.43 -1.75 -12.03
CA TYR A 100 9.64 -2.52 -12.98
C TYR A 100 10.43 -2.94 -14.23
N PRO A 101 11.40 -3.87 -14.10
CA PRO A 101 12.14 -4.44 -15.23
C PRO A 101 11.29 -4.95 -16.39
N ALA A 102 11.82 -4.89 -17.61
CA ALA A 102 11.11 -5.32 -18.82
C ALA A 102 10.74 -6.80 -18.84
N SER A 103 11.47 -7.65 -18.10
CA SER A 103 11.12 -9.05 -17.91
C SER A 103 9.77 -9.25 -17.22
N MET A 104 9.21 -8.22 -16.57
CA MET A 104 7.89 -8.28 -15.94
C MET A 104 6.73 -7.97 -16.88
N ASP A 105 6.94 -7.47 -18.10
CA ASP A 105 5.84 -7.09 -19.00
C ASP A 105 4.99 -8.29 -19.45
N SER A 106 5.60 -9.48 -19.55
CA SER A 106 4.88 -10.73 -19.87
C SER A 106 3.91 -11.12 -18.75
N LEU A 107 4.37 -11.03 -17.51
CA LEU A 107 3.61 -11.34 -16.30
C LEU A 107 2.57 -10.26 -15.98
N PHE A 108 2.94 -9.00 -16.10
CA PHE A 108 2.14 -7.85 -15.73
C PHE A 108 1.92 -6.98 -16.98
N PRO A 109 0.84 -7.20 -17.74
CA PRO A 109 0.53 -6.35 -18.88
C PRO A 109 0.18 -4.93 -18.38
N PRO A 110 0.21 -3.91 -19.27
CA PRO A 110 0.01 -2.51 -18.87
C PRO A 110 -1.23 -2.26 -18.02
N TRP A 111 -2.37 -2.91 -18.34
CA TRP A 111 -3.59 -2.77 -17.55
C TRP A 111 -3.41 -3.22 -16.10
N MET A 112 -2.67 -4.31 -15.86
CA MET A 112 -2.44 -4.84 -14.53
C MET A 112 -1.47 -3.96 -13.75
N ASN A 113 -0.46 -3.41 -14.43
CA ASN A 113 0.39 -2.40 -13.83
C ASN A 113 -0.41 -1.18 -13.35
N HIS A 114 -1.30 -0.64 -14.19
CA HIS A 114 -2.19 0.47 -13.81
C HIS A 114 -3.23 0.07 -12.74
N ALA A 115 -3.74 -1.16 -12.75
CA ALA A 115 -4.64 -1.66 -11.72
C ALA A 115 -3.98 -1.67 -10.34
N MET A 116 -2.71 -2.08 -10.28
CA MET A 116 -1.94 -2.16 -9.03
C MET A 116 -1.36 -0.82 -8.58
N HIS A 117 -0.96 0.06 -9.51
CA HIS A 117 -0.20 1.28 -9.19
C HIS A 117 -0.91 2.60 -9.51
N THR A 118 -2.02 2.63 -10.25
CA THR A 118 -2.74 3.88 -10.59
C THR A 118 -4.15 3.91 -10.02
N LEU A 119 -4.95 2.89 -10.31
CA LEU A 119 -6.40 2.89 -10.04
C LEU A 119 -6.74 2.97 -8.54
N VAL A 120 -5.77 2.64 -7.69
CA VAL A 120 -5.89 2.79 -6.25
C VAL A 120 -6.03 4.25 -5.82
N LEU A 121 -5.35 5.19 -6.48
CA LEU A 121 -5.34 6.60 -6.09
C LEU A 121 -6.75 7.23 -6.14
N PRO A 122 -7.53 7.13 -7.25
CA PRO A 122 -8.88 7.67 -7.29
C PRO A 122 -9.83 6.95 -6.32
N ILE A 123 -9.68 5.64 -6.08
CA ILE A 123 -10.46 4.91 -5.06
C ILE A 123 -10.21 5.52 -3.68
N VAL A 124 -8.93 5.76 -3.37
CA VAL A 124 -8.51 6.32 -2.08
C VAL A 124 -9.02 7.76 -1.89
N PHE A 125 -8.85 8.63 -2.89
CA PHE A 125 -9.35 10.00 -2.82
C PHE A 125 -10.88 10.04 -2.77
N GLY A 126 -11.55 9.22 -3.58
CA GLY A 126 -13.00 9.09 -3.55
C GLY A 126 -13.50 8.74 -2.15
N LYS A 127 -12.82 7.82 -1.45
CA LYS A 127 -13.15 7.50 -0.06
C LYS A 127 -13.00 8.69 0.89
N ILE A 128 -11.90 9.44 0.81
CA ILE A 128 -11.70 10.65 1.64
C ILE A 128 -12.82 11.68 1.38
N LEU A 129 -13.31 11.78 0.14
CA LEU A 129 -14.36 12.73 -0.25
C LEU A 129 -15.78 12.30 0.12
N VAL A 130 -16.04 10.99 0.19
CA VAL A 130 -17.40 10.45 0.43
C VAL A 130 -17.64 10.11 1.90
N GLU A 131 -16.58 9.81 2.67
CA GLU A 131 -16.71 9.33 4.05
C GLU A 131 -15.74 10.06 5.01
N PRO A 132 -16.21 10.55 6.18
CA PRO A 132 -15.32 11.16 7.16
C PRO A 132 -14.46 10.08 7.84
N HIS A 133 -13.14 10.21 7.72
CA HIS A 133 -12.21 9.26 8.33
C HIS A 133 -11.86 9.69 9.76
N ILE A 134 -11.83 8.75 10.69
CA ILE A 134 -11.34 8.96 12.05
C ILE A 134 -9.85 8.63 12.07
N TYR A 135 -9.03 9.65 12.27
CA TYR A 135 -7.58 9.48 12.42
C TYR A 135 -7.24 9.33 13.91
N PRO A 136 -6.30 8.43 14.27
CA PRO A 136 -5.78 8.40 15.63
C PRO A 136 -5.01 9.70 15.95
N LYS A 137 -4.68 9.91 17.22
CA LYS A 137 -3.74 10.98 17.62
C LYS A 137 -2.49 10.90 16.74
N THR A 138 -2.03 12.02 16.19
CA THR A 138 -0.94 12.07 15.20
C THR A 138 0.29 11.28 15.64
N LYS A 139 0.69 11.39 16.91
CA LYS A 139 1.81 10.60 17.48
C LYS A 139 1.61 9.08 17.37
N ASN A 140 0.39 8.59 17.59
CA ASN A 140 0.08 7.16 17.52
C ASN A 140 0.06 6.68 16.07
N GLY A 141 -0.54 7.47 15.16
CA GLY A 141 -0.54 7.14 13.72
C GLY A 141 0.87 7.11 13.14
N LEU A 142 1.72 8.08 13.48
CA LEU A 142 3.11 8.10 13.07
C LEU A 142 3.93 6.96 13.70
N ALA A 143 3.68 6.62 14.97
CA ALA A 143 4.35 5.49 15.62
C ALA A 143 3.97 4.15 14.95
N ALA A 144 2.69 3.96 14.62
CA ALA A 144 2.23 2.77 13.91
C ALA A 144 2.82 2.67 12.49
N LEU A 145 2.86 3.78 11.75
CA LEU A 145 3.52 3.81 10.43
C LEU A 145 5.00 3.49 10.54
N ARG A 146 5.72 4.09 11.51
CA ARG A 146 7.12 3.79 11.76
C ARG A 146 7.34 2.30 12.04
N PHE A 147 6.50 1.69 12.88
CA PHE A 147 6.58 0.26 13.18
C PHE A 147 6.42 -0.60 11.93
N VAL A 148 5.35 -0.38 11.15
CA VAL A 148 5.08 -1.12 9.92
C VAL A 148 6.21 -0.95 8.91
N SER A 149 6.71 0.28 8.75
CA SER A 149 7.79 0.56 7.82
C SER A 149 9.11 -0.07 8.25
N VAL A 150 9.46 -0.05 9.54
CA VAL A 150 10.66 -0.76 10.04
C VAL A 150 10.52 -2.26 9.84
N ALA A 151 9.35 -2.84 10.10
CA ALA A 151 9.09 -4.25 9.86
C ALA A 151 9.26 -4.62 8.37
N TYR A 152 8.71 -3.83 7.46
CA TYR A 152 8.86 -4.06 6.02
C TYR A 152 10.31 -3.87 5.54
N LEU A 153 11.02 -2.85 6.03
CA LEU A 153 12.45 -2.68 5.71
C LEU A 153 13.28 -3.86 6.23
N GLY A 154 13.00 -4.33 7.43
CA GLY A 154 13.61 -5.54 7.98
C GLY A 154 13.37 -6.75 7.07
N TRP A 155 12.15 -6.91 6.55
CA TRP A 155 11.83 -7.95 5.58
C TRP A 155 12.61 -7.81 4.26
N VAL A 156 12.70 -6.60 3.70
CA VAL A 156 13.48 -6.33 2.48
C VAL A 156 14.96 -6.66 2.67
N VAL A 157 15.56 -6.24 3.79
CA VAL A 157 16.94 -6.56 4.14
C VAL A 157 17.12 -8.06 4.34
N TRP A 158 16.20 -8.72 5.03
CA TRP A 158 16.23 -10.16 5.24
C TRP A 158 16.21 -10.94 3.92
N VAL A 159 15.35 -10.55 2.96
CA VAL A 159 15.34 -11.15 1.62
C VAL A 159 16.72 -11.02 0.97
N TYR A 160 17.35 -9.83 1.02
CA TYR A 160 18.69 -9.63 0.47
C TYR A 160 19.74 -10.50 1.17
N LEU A 161 19.73 -10.57 2.50
CA LEU A 161 20.66 -11.43 3.25
C LEU A 161 20.48 -12.92 2.93
N THR A 162 19.27 -13.35 2.56
CA THR A 162 18.96 -14.75 2.29
C THR A 162 19.33 -15.18 0.87
N VAL A 163 19.05 -14.34 -0.14
CA VAL A 163 19.24 -14.72 -1.57
C VAL A 163 20.20 -13.83 -2.35
N GLY A 164 20.80 -12.82 -1.72
CA GLY A 164 21.77 -11.91 -2.36
C GLY A 164 21.16 -10.94 -3.38
N ILE A 165 19.84 -10.92 -3.54
CA ILE A 165 19.13 -10.12 -4.53
C ILE A 165 18.17 -9.17 -3.82
N TRP A 166 18.29 -7.88 -4.12
CA TRP A 166 17.38 -6.86 -3.60
C TRP A 166 15.96 -7.03 -4.14
N VAL A 167 14.96 -6.75 -3.30
CA VAL A 167 13.54 -6.73 -3.70
C VAL A 167 13.32 -5.75 -4.85
N TYR A 168 13.98 -4.60 -4.79
CA TYR A 168 13.93 -3.55 -5.80
C TYR A 168 15.36 -3.29 -6.31
N PRO A 169 15.63 -3.36 -7.64
CA PRO A 169 16.96 -3.13 -8.19
C PRO A 169 17.60 -1.81 -7.76
N ILE A 170 16.81 -0.74 -7.57
CA ILE A 170 17.31 0.56 -7.08
C ILE A 170 18.12 0.47 -5.79
N LEU A 171 17.80 -0.47 -4.89
CA LEU A 171 18.49 -0.63 -3.61
C LEU A 171 19.94 -1.07 -3.81
N GLY A 172 20.23 -1.82 -4.88
CA GLY A 172 21.57 -2.26 -5.23
C GLY A 172 22.50 -1.15 -5.70
N LEU A 173 21.97 0.05 -5.98
CA LEU A 173 22.77 1.20 -6.42
C LEU A 173 23.38 1.99 -5.26
N PHE A 174 22.92 1.74 -4.03
CA PHE A 174 23.34 2.52 -2.86
C PHE A 174 24.42 1.78 -2.06
N SER A 175 25.35 2.55 -1.49
CA SER A 175 26.18 2.09 -0.38
C SER A 175 25.34 1.88 0.89
N SER A 176 25.89 1.28 1.95
CA SER A 176 25.19 1.10 3.23
C SER A 176 24.72 2.43 3.84
N SER A 177 25.53 3.49 3.73
CA SER A 177 25.14 4.84 4.16
C SER A 177 24.07 5.43 3.24
N GLY A 178 24.17 5.21 1.92
CA GLY A 178 23.15 5.58 0.95
C GLY A 178 21.80 4.94 1.22
N LEU A 179 21.77 3.65 1.55
CA LEU A 179 20.56 2.91 1.94
C LEU A 179 19.94 3.48 3.20
N THR A 180 20.77 3.84 4.18
CA THR A 180 20.30 4.48 5.42
C THR A 180 19.59 5.79 5.11
N VAL A 181 20.23 6.67 4.33
CA VAL A 181 19.64 7.95 3.89
C VAL A 181 18.36 7.71 3.09
N PHE A 182 18.37 6.76 2.14
CA PHE A 182 17.21 6.41 1.33
C PHE A 182 16.03 5.96 2.19
N PHE A 183 16.25 5.09 3.19
CA PHE A 183 15.20 4.64 4.09
C PHE A 183 14.66 5.77 4.97
N PHE A 184 15.53 6.62 5.53
CA PHE A 184 15.08 7.79 6.29
C PHE A 184 14.27 8.77 5.44
N PHE A 185 14.69 9.03 4.21
CA PHE A 185 13.95 9.89 3.28
C PHE A 185 12.56 9.32 2.98
N ASN A 186 12.45 8.02 2.69
CA ASN A 186 11.17 7.38 2.44
C ASN A 186 10.24 7.39 3.67
N MET A 187 10.79 7.24 4.87
CA MET A 187 10.04 7.40 6.13
C MET A 187 9.47 8.82 6.27
N LEU A 188 10.26 9.84 5.93
CA LEU A 188 9.81 11.23 5.93
C LEU A 188 8.67 11.45 4.93
N VAL A 189 8.80 10.95 3.70
CA VAL A 189 7.75 11.04 2.68
C VAL A 189 6.45 10.39 3.17
N LEU A 190 6.53 9.20 3.76
CA LEU A 190 5.36 8.50 4.30
C LEU A 190 4.69 9.28 5.44
N ALA A 191 5.48 9.91 6.32
CA ALA A 191 4.96 10.77 7.39
C ALA A 191 4.25 12.02 6.81
N LEU A 192 4.82 12.64 5.78
CA LEU A 192 4.21 13.79 5.09
C LEU A 192 2.89 13.40 4.42
N LEU A 193 2.84 12.23 3.77
CA LEU A 193 1.60 11.71 3.17
C LEU A 193 0.51 11.43 4.22
N TYR A 194 0.89 10.98 5.42
CA TYR A 194 -0.02 10.84 6.56
C TYR A 194 -0.61 12.18 6.98
N LEU A 195 0.24 13.18 7.20
CA LEU A 195 -0.19 14.52 7.59
C LEU A 195 -1.06 15.20 6.51
N LEU A 196 -0.73 14.96 5.23
CA LEU A 196 -1.53 15.41 4.10
C LEU A 196 -2.93 14.78 4.13
N GLY A 197 -3.02 13.46 4.33
CA GLY A 197 -4.31 12.77 4.45
C GLY A 197 -5.16 13.29 5.60
N GLN A 198 -4.55 13.48 6.78
CA GLN A 198 -5.22 14.05 7.95
C GLN A 198 -5.73 15.48 7.68
N THR A 199 -4.92 16.30 7.01
CA THR A 199 -5.25 17.68 6.67
C THR A 199 -6.38 17.76 5.65
N LEU A 200 -6.35 16.94 4.59
CA LEU A 200 -7.42 16.86 3.59
C LEU A 200 -8.74 16.43 4.24
N ASN A 201 -8.72 15.38 5.07
CA ASN A 201 -9.91 14.92 5.78
C ASN A 201 -10.48 16.00 6.72
N ARG A 202 -9.62 16.76 7.42
CA ARG A 202 -10.07 17.89 8.25
C ARG A 202 -10.64 19.04 7.41
N LYS A 203 -10.07 19.34 6.25
CA LYS A 203 -10.59 20.39 5.36
C LYS A 203 -11.97 20.04 4.80
N VAL A 204 -12.18 18.79 4.38
CA VAL A 204 -13.45 18.32 3.80
C VAL A 204 -14.54 18.18 4.87
N TRP A 205 -14.20 17.63 6.05
CA TRP A 205 -15.20 17.21 7.06
C TRP A 205 -15.15 17.98 8.38
N GLY A 206 -14.23 18.94 8.55
CA GLY A 206 -13.98 19.60 9.83
C GLY A 206 -15.14 20.47 10.32
N LYS A 207 -15.85 21.16 9.42
CA LYS A 207 -17.00 22.02 9.77
C LYS A 207 -18.22 21.20 10.19
N LYS A 208 -18.57 20.15 9.42
CA LYS A 208 -19.69 19.24 9.71
C LYS A 208 -19.56 18.53 11.07
N ARG A 209 -18.34 18.27 11.53
CA ARG A 209 -18.08 17.69 12.85
C ARG A 209 -18.28 18.67 14.01
N ALA A 210 -18.18 19.98 13.78
CA ALA A 210 -18.44 20.97 14.82
C ALA A 210 -19.94 21.23 14.99
N GLU A 211 -20.71 21.14 13.90
CA GLU A 211 -22.17 21.29 13.88
C GLU A 211 -22.90 20.10 14.53
N SER A 212 -22.31 18.91 14.55
CA SER A 212 -22.91 17.70 15.16
C SER A 212 -22.79 17.62 16.69
N TYR A 213 -22.12 18.57 17.33
CA TYR A 213 -22.00 18.69 18.80
C TYR A 213 -22.70 19.95 19.35
N VAL A 214 -23.51 20.62 18.52
CA VAL A 214 -24.41 21.70 18.89
C VAL A 214 -25.83 21.19 18.72
#